data_AF-A0A520MHC4-F1
#
_entry.id   AF-A0A520MHC4-F1
#
_cell.length_a   1.000
_cell.length_b   1.000
_cell.length_c   1.000
_cell.angle_alpha   90.00
_cell.angle_beta   90.00
_cell.angle_gamma   90.00
#
_symmetry.space_group_name_H-M   'P 1'
#
loop_
_entity.id
_entity.type
_entity.pdbx_description
1 polymer ?
#
loop_
_entity_poly.entity_id
_entity_poly.type
_entity_poly.pdbx_seq_one_letter_code
_entity_poly.pdbx_strand_id
1 'polypeptide(L)' 'MSEDKAVLTSHRPYLIRAIFEWTLDNNLTPQLVVNADMNGVDVPEAFIEDGQIVLNISPQAVS' A
#
# COMPACT_ATOMS: atom_id res chain seq x y z
N MET A 1 33.72 -22.41 3.22
CA MET A 1 32.37 -22.35 3.82
C MET A 1 31.71 -21.14 3.20
N SER A 2 30.86 -21.34 2.20
CA SER A 2 30.19 -20.25 1.50
C SER A 2 29.06 -19.75 2.38
N GLU A 3 29.06 -18.46 2.69
CA GLU A 3 27.95 -17.81 3.41
C GLU A 3 26.71 -17.80 2.51
N ASP A 4 25.72 -18.65 2.84
CA ASP A 4 24.37 -18.52 2.30
C ASP A 4 23.76 -17.23 2.83
N LYS A 5 23.84 -16.17 2.02
CA LYS A 5 23.24 -14.87 2.33
C LYS A 5 21.72 -15.05 2.32
N ALA A 6 21.09 -15.10 3.50
CA ALA A 6 19.65 -15.23 3.62
C ALA A 6 18.94 -14.14 2.79
N VAL A 7 18.15 -14.56 1.81
CA VAL A 7 17.33 -13.66 1.00
C VAL A 7 16.11 -13.28 1.84
N LEU A 8 16.18 -12.10 2.47
CA LEU A 8 15.04 -11.53 3.20
C LEU A 8 14.01 -10.98 2.21
N THR A 9 12.74 -11.22 2.50
CA THR A 9 11.63 -10.64 1.73
C THR A 9 11.47 -9.14 2.05
N SER A 10 10.79 -8.41 1.17
CA SER A 10 10.55 -6.97 1.38
C SER A 10 9.75 -6.70 2.65
N HIS A 11 10.19 -5.73 3.46
CA HIS A 11 9.46 -5.29 4.66
C HIS A 11 8.25 -4.40 4.35
N ARG A 12 8.13 -3.85 3.13
CA ARG A 12 7.04 -2.93 2.72
C ARG A 12 5.64 -3.43 3.07
N PRO A 13 5.20 -4.66 2.70
CA PRO A 13 3.85 -5.13 3.03
C PRO A 13 3.59 -5.22 4.53
N TYR A 14 4.61 -5.43 5.36
CA TYR A 14 4.46 -5.49 6.81
C TYR A 14 4.28 -4.10 7.41
N LEU A 15 5.07 -3.12 6.95
CA LEU A 15 4.94 -1.73 7.40
C LEU A 15 3.59 -1.12 6.99
N ILE A 16 3.11 -1.40 5.78
CA ILE A 16 1.78 -0.95 5.32
C ILE A 16 0.68 -1.46 6.26
N ARG A 17 0.70 -2.76 6.62
CA ARG A 17 -0.25 -3.33 7.59
C ARG A 17 -0.14 -2.69 8.97
N ALA A 18 1.08 -2.50 9.48
CA ALA A 18 1.28 -1.88 10.79
C ALA A 18 0.73 -0.44 10.84
N ILE A 19 0.97 0.35 9.79
CA ILE A 19 0.43 1.72 9.68
C ILE A 19 -1.09 1.70 9.53
N PHE A 20 -1.64 0.77 8.74
CA PHE A 20 -3.08 0.60 8.59
C PHE A 20 -3.76 0.35 9.93
N GLU A 21 -3.32 -0.66 10.69
CA GLU A 21 -3.88 -0.98 12.01
C GLU A 21 -3.75 0.20 12.99
N TRP A 22 -2.57 0.82 13.03
CA TRP A 22 -2.34 2.00 13.87
C TRP A 22 -3.29 3.16 13.50
N THR A 23 -3.59 3.34 12.22
CA THR A 23 -4.52 4.39 11.75
C THR A 23 -5.94 4.10 12.26
N LEU A 24 -6.38 2.84 12.22
CA LEU A 24 -7.69 2.42 12.72
C LEU A 24 -7.82 2.58 14.24
N ASP A 25 -6.79 2.18 14.99
CA ASP A 25 -6.74 2.31 16.46
C ASP A 25 -6.88 3.77 16.92
N ASN A 26 -6.48 4.72 16.07
CA ASN A 26 -6.55 6.15 16.34
C ASN A 26 -7.78 6.82 15.70
N ASN A 27 -8.77 6.05 15.23
CA ASN A 27 -9.99 6.56 14.58
C ASN A 27 -9.72 7.47 13.37
N LEU A 28 -8.65 7.22 12.63
CA LEU A 28 -8.29 7.94 11.41
C LEU A 28 -8.72 7.14 10.15
N THR A 29 -8.73 7.80 8.99
CA THR A 29 -9.04 7.17 7.71
C THR A 29 -7.76 6.76 6.97
N PRO A 30 -7.46 5.46 6.79
CA PRO A 30 -6.28 5.02 6.06
C PRO A 30 -6.40 5.31 4.56
N GLN A 31 -5.37 5.97 4.03
CA GLN A 31 -5.23 6.34 2.62
C GLN A 31 -3.94 5.73 2.06
N LEU A 32 -3.99 5.22 0.84
CA LEU A 32 -2.85 4.64 0.15
C LEU A 32 -2.56 5.42 -1.14
N VAL A 33 -1.33 5.89 -1.28
CA VAL A 33 -0.85 6.46 -2.54
C VAL A 33 -0.22 5.34 -3.37
N VAL A 34 -0.71 5.14 -4.58
CA VAL A 34 -0.23 4.12 -5.51
C VAL A 34 0.33 4.82 -6.75
N ASN A 35 1.50 4.37 -7.22
CA ASN A 35 2.03 4.77 -8.52
C ASN A 35 1.27 4.01 -9.61
N ALA A 36 0.49 4.74 -10.41
CA ALA A 36 -0.38 4.21 -11.45
C ALA A 36 0.39 3.74 -12.71
N ASP A 37 1.62 4.22 -12.91
CA ASP A 37 2.45 3.87 -14.06
C ASP A 37 3.18 2.51 -13.91
N MET A 38 3.08 1.87 -12.74
CA MET A 38 3.73 0.58 -12.52
C MET A 38 3.00 -0.57 -13.24
N ASN A 39 3.77 -1.48 -13.82
CA ASN A 39 3.24 -2.69 -14.43
C ASN A 39 2.46 -3.53 -13.39
N GLY A 40 1.24 -3.94 -13.76
CA GLY A 40 0.34 -4.73 -12.93
C GLY A 40 -0.60 -3.90 -12.05
N VAL A 41 -0.58 -2.57 -12.14
CA VAL A 41 -1.58 -1.72 -11.50
C VAL A 41 -2.82 -1.64 -12.37
N ASP A 42 -3.97 -1.98 -11.79
CA ASP A 42 -5.29 -1.90 -12.42
C ASP A 42 -6.21 -1.06 -11.53
N VAL A 43 -6.46 0.17 -11.95
CA VAL A 43 -7.23 1.20 -11.21
C VAL A 43 -8.01 2.05 -12.20
N PRO A 44 -9.09 2.72 -11.78
CA PRO A 44 -9.86 3.55 -12.71
C PRO A 44 -9.05 4.77 -13.16
N GLU A 45 -8.68 4.82 -14.43
CA GLU A 45 -7.77 5.82 -15.00
C GLU A 45 -8.26 7.27 -14.83
N ALA A 46 -9.57 7.48 -14.73
CA ALA A 46 -10.19 8.80 -14.58
C ALA A 46 -9.83 9.52 -13.26
N PHE A 47 -9.28 8.82 -12.27
CA PHE A 47 -8.88 9.38 -10.97
C PHE A 47 -7.35 9.44 -10.78
N ILE A 48 -6.57 9.22 -11.85
CA ILE A 48 -5.12 9.37 -11.80
C ILE A 48 -4.75 10.85 -11.89
N GLU A 49 -3.94 11.31 -10.96
CA GLU A 49 -3.36 12.66 -10.91
C GLU A 49 -1.84 12.53 -10.81
N ASP A 50 -1.10 13.13 -11.75
CA ASP A 50 0.37 13.09 -11.80
C ASP A 50 1.00 11.68 -11.70
N GLY A 51 0.39 10.70 -12.37
CA GLY A 51 0.86 9.30 -12.35
C GLY A 51 0.61 8.59 -11.02
N GLN A 52 -0.18 9.18 -10.13
CA GLN A 52 -0.54 8.61 -8.84
C GLN A 52 -2.06 8.52 -8.68
N ILE A 53 -2.49 7.60 -7.82
CA ILE A 53 -3.87 7.53 -7.36
C ILE A 53 -3.89 7.39 -5.84
N VAL A 54 -4.78 8.14 -5.18
CA VAL A 54 -5.01 8.04 -3.74
C VAL A 54 -6.25 7.19 -3.50
N LEU A 55 -6.09 6.10 -2.75
CA LEU A 55 -7.15 5.15 -2.45
C LEU A 55 -7.50 5.20 -0.96
N ASN A 56 -8.78 5.42 -0.67
CA ASN A 56 -9.32 5.19 0.67
C ASN A 56 -9.49 3.69 0.89
N ILE A 57 -8.71 3.14 1.82
CA ILE A 57 -8.71 1.70 2.14
C ILE A 57 -9.38 1.40 3.49
N SER A 58 -10.13 2.35 4.05
CA SER A 58 -10.86 2.13 5.30
C SER A 58 -11.91 1.02 5.16
N PRO A 59 -12.23 0.27 6.24
CA PRO A 59 -13.25 -0.78 6.19
C PRO A 59 -14.65 -0.29 5.77
N GLN A 60 -14.92 1.01 5.85
CA GLN A 60 -16.19 1.60 5.41
C GLN A 60 -16.21 1.93 3.90
N ALA A 61 -15.04 2.01 3.27
CA ALA A 61 -14.89 2.34 1.85
C ALA A 61 -14.72 1.10 0.96
N VAL A 62 -14.55 -0.07 1.56
CA VAL A 62 -14.30 -1.35 0.89
C VAL A 62 -15.36 -2.36 1.33
N SER A 63 -15.98 -3.07 0.39
CA SER A 63 -17.06 -4.04 0.62
C SER A 63 -16.59 -5.49 0.57
#